data_AF-A0A7J8XNP3-F1
#
_entry.id   AF-A0A7J8XNP3-F1
#
_cell.length_a   1.000
_cell.length_b   1.000
_cell.length_c   1.000
_cell.angle_alpha   90.00
_cell.angle_beta   90.00
_cell.angle_gamma   90.00
#
_symmetry.space_group_name_H-M   'P 1'
#
loop_
_entity.id
_entity.type
_entity.pdbx_description
1 polymer ?
#
loop_
_entity_poly.entity_id
_entity_poly.type
_entity_poly.pdbx_seq_one_letter_code
_entity_poly.pdbx_strand_id
1 'polypeptide(L)'
;MEETFVPLRGIKNDLRGRLLCYKQDWTSGFKAGFRILAPTTYIFFASAIPVISFGEQLERNTDGVLTAVQTLASTAICGIIHSIIGGQPLLILGVAEPTVIMYTFMFDFVKDRSDLGRDRFLAWTGWWAVVCVWTAGLLFLLSILGACSIINRFTRVAGELFGLLIAMLFMQQAIKGLVEEFRIPHNENPNLTQFIPSWRFANGMFALVLSFGLLFTALQSRKARSWRYGMGWLRSFIADYGVPLMVLIWTGVSYIPTGDVPK
;
A
#
# COMPACT_ATOMS: atom_id res chain seq x y z
N MET A 1 33.69 -5.82 -13.03
CA MET A 1 34.03 -5.27 -14.36
C MET A 1 33.61 -3.82 -14.28
N GLU A 2 34.56 -2.90 -14.17
CA GLU A 2 34.29 -1.46 -14.11
C GLU A 2 33.64 -1.06 -15.42
N GLU A 3 32.31 -0.93 -15.43
CA GLU A 3 31.62 -0.39 -16.59
C GLU A 3 31.99 1.08 -16.70
N THR A 4 32.79 1.38 -17.72
CA THR A 4 33.00 2.73 -18.24
C THR A 4 31.66 3.45 -18.26
N PHE A 5 31.58 4.57 -17.55
CA PHE A 5 30.42 5.44 -17.36
C PHE A 5 29.97 6.05 -18.69
N VAL A 6 29.40 5.23 -19.57
CA VAL A 6 28.85 5.69 -20.84
C VAL A 6 27.38 6.02 -20.59
N PRO A 7 26.99 7.30 -20.61
CA PRO A 7 25.60 7.68 -20.39
C PRO A 7 24.70 6.98 -21.41
N LEU A 8 23.49 6.58 -20.99
CA LEU A 8 22.46 5.91 -21.80
C LEU A 8 22.71 4.45 -22.23
N ARG A 9 23.92 3.90 -22.01
CA ARG A 9 24.21 2.50 -22.40
C ARG A 9 23.39 1.48 -21.58
N GLY A 10 23.19 1.75 -20.29
CA GLY A 10 22.36 0.92 -19.41
C GLY A 10 20.90 0.85 -19.88
N ILE A 11 20.29 2.02 -20.14
CA ILE A 11 18.89 2.11 -20.62
C ILE A 11 18.69 1.35 -21.93
N LYS A 12 19.65 1.45 -22.87
CA LYS A 12 19.58 0.76 -24.15
C LYS A 12 19.61 -0.77 -23.98
N ASN A 13 20.43 -1.27 -23.05
CA ASN A 13 20.53 -2.69 -22.76
C ASN A 13 19.24 -3.22 -22.11
N ASP A 14 18.70 -2.48 -21.14
CA ASP A 14 17.44 -2.83 -20.46
C ASP A 14 16.27 -2.87 -21.44
N LEU A 15 16.16 -1.89 -22.33
CA LEU A 15 15.12 -1.85 -23.37
C LEU A 15 15.24 -3.05 -24.32
N ARG A 16 16.47 -3.38 -24.75
CA ARG A 16 16.72 -4.51 -25.65
C ARG A 16 16.37 -5.84 -24.99
N GLY A 17 16.72 -6.01 -23.71
CA GLY A 17 16.35 -7.19 -22.94
C GLY A 17 14.83 -7.33 -22.80
N ARG A 18 14.13 -6.24 -22.48
CA ARG A 18 12.68 -6.25 -22.27
C ARG A 18 11.89 -6.49 -23.55
N LEU A 19 12.28 -5.87 -24.67
CA LEU A 19 11.59 -6.01 -25.96
C LEU A 19 11.51 -7.45 -26.45
N LEU A 20 12.55 -8.26 -26.19
CA LEU A 20 12.58 -9.68 -26.57
C LEU A 20 11.54 -10.50 -25.81
N CYS A 21 11.37 -10.24 -24.52
CA CYS A 21 10.43 -10.96 -23.66
C CYS A 21 8.99 -10.44 -23.78
N TYR A 22 8.80 -9.17 -24.15
CA TYR A 22 7.48 -8.52 -24.15
C TYR A 22 6.45 -9.28 -25.01
N LYS A 23 6.82 -9.71 -26.21
CA LYS A 23 5.92 -10.50 -27.10
C LYS A 23 5.54 -11.85 -26.48
N GLN A 24 6.46 -12.46 -25.74
CA GLN A 24 6.23 -13.73 -25.06
C GLN A 24 5.31 -13.57 -23.84
N ASP A 25 5.42 -12.47 -23.11
CA ASP A 25 4.58 -12.19 -21.94
C ASP A 25 3.10 -12.13 -22.31
N TRP A 26 2.75 -11.40 -23.39
CA TRP A 26 1.37 -11.31 -23.86
C TRP A 26 0.83 -12.66 -24.35
N THR A 27 1.59 -13.38 -25.16
CA THR A 27 1.17 -14.70 -25.68
C THR A 27 1.04 -15.75 -24.57
N SER A 28 1.90 -15.69 -23.55
CA SER A 28 1.83 -16.57 -22.39
C SER A 28 0.68 -16.21 -21.45
N GLY A 29 0.40 -14.91 -21.28
CA GLY A 29 -0.72 -14.40 -20.50
C GLY A 29 -2.07 -14.90 -21.03
N PHE A 30 -2.30 -14.80 -22.33
CA PHE A 30 -3.53 -15.31 -22.96
C PHE A 30 -3.69 -16.84 -22.84
N LYS A 31 -2.59 -17.60 -22.88
CA LYS A 31 -2.61 -19.07 -22.74
C LYS A 31 -2.93 -19.55 -21.32
N ALA A 32 -2.60 -18.77 -20.30
CA ALA A 32 -2.82 -19.15 -18.91
C ALA A 32 -4.29 -18.97 -18.46
N GLY A 33 -5.09 -18.20 -19.20
CA GLY A 33 -6.55 -18.12 -19.08
C GLY A 33 -7.06 -17.94 -17.64
N PHE A 34 -7.72 -18.97 -17.10
CA PHE A 34 -8.33 -18.94 -15.77
C PHE A 34 -7.34 -19.08 -14.60
N ARG A 35 -6.12 -19.59 -14.84
CA ARG A 35 -5.12 -19.76 -13.77
C ARG A 35 -4.56 -18.43 -13.27
N ILE A 36 -4.64 -17.37 -14.07
CA ILE A 36 -4.20 -16.02 -13.70
C ILE A 36 -5.16 -15.36 -12.71
N LEU A 37 -6.46 -15.72 -12.72
CA LEU A 37 -7.47 -15.08 -11.86
C LEU A 37 -7.19 -15.23 -10.36
N ALA A 38 -6.65 -16.37 -9.94
CA ALA A 38 -6.31 -16.59 -8.54
C ALA A 38 -5.17 -15.67 -8.06
N PRO A 39 -3.99 -15.66 -8.71
CA PRO A 39 -2.93 -14.69 -8.40
C PRO A 39 -3.37 -13.23 -8.53
N THR A 40 -4.12 -12.85 -9.57
CA THR A 40 -4.54 -11.45 -9.74
C THR A 40 -5.47 -10.99 -8.65
N THR A 41 -6.45 -11.82 -8.27
CA THR A 41 -7.36 -11.50 -7.16
C THR A 41 -6.59 -11.41 -5.85
N TYR A 42 -5.70 -12.36 -5.57
CA TYR A 42 -4.87 -12.34 -4.36
C TYR A 42 -4.01 -11.07 -4.27
N ILE A 43 -3.28 -10.73 -5.35
CA ILE A 43 -2.43 -9.55 -5.40
C ILE A 43 -3.24 -8.26 -5.35
N PHE A 44 -4.42 -8.21 -5.98
CA PHE A 44 -5.31 -7.06 -5.90
C PHE A 44 -5.66 -6.74 -4.44
N PHE A 45 -6.13 -7.72 -3.67
CA PHE A 45 -6.45 -7.49 -2.25
C PHE A 45 -5.21 -7.23 -1.40
N ALA A 46 -4.10 -7.95 -1.65
CA ALA A 46 -2.85 -7.71 -0.94
C ALA A 46 -2.28 -6.30 -1.17
N SER A 47 -2.56 -5.69 -2.32
CA SER A 47 -2.10 -4.34 -2.66
C SER A 47 -3.12 -3.26 -2.28
N ALA A 48 -4.41 -3.53 -2.41
CA ALA A 48 -5.46 -2.56 -2.11
C ALA A 48 -5.60 -2.27 -0.61
N ILE A 49 -5.52 -3.30 0.25
CA ILE A 49 -5.72 -3.13 1.71
C ILE A 49 -4.70 -2.17 2.32
N PRO A 50 -3.37 -2.33 2.09
CA PRO A 50 -2.39 -1.38 2.62
C PRO A 50 -2.58 0.03 2.04
N VAL A 51 -2.93 0.15 0.76
CA VAL A 51 -3.12 1.46 0.11
C VAL A 51 -4.33 2.19 0.67
N ILE A 52 -5.43 1.49 0.99
CA ILE A 52 -6.59 2.07 1.66
C ILE A 52 -6.20 2.54 3.06
N SER A 53 -5.51 1.69 3.83
CA SER A 53 -5.07 2.04 5.18
C SER A 53 -4.12 3.24 5.22
N PHE A 54 -3.13 3.29 4.32
CA PHE A 54 -2.24 4.44 4.17
C PHE A 54 -2.96 5.68 3.64
N GLY A 55 -3.96 5.49 2.77
CA GLY A 55 -4.80 6.57 2.27
C GLY A 55 -5.66 7.21 3.37
N GLU A 56 -6.23 6.40 4.25
CA GLU A 56 -6.96 6.87 5.43
C GLU A 56 -6.03 7.56 6.43
N GLN A 57 -4.82 7.03 6.62
CA GLN A 57 -3.80 7.69 7.44
C GLN A 57 -3.42 9.07 6.88
N LEU A 58 -3.25 9.18 5.55
CA LEU A 58 -3.03 10.46 4.89
C LEU A 58 -4.20 11.42 5.08
N GLU A 59 -5.42 10.92 5.00
CA GLU A 59 -6.63 11.72 5.20
C GLU A 59 -6.70 12.30 6.61
N ARG A 60 -6.41 11.49 7.63
CA ARG A 60 -6.33 11.94 9.03
C ARG A 60 -5.21 12.95 9.25
N ASN A 61 -4.03 12.70 8.71
CA ASN A 61 -2.86 13.57 8.91
C ASN A 61 -2.90 14.88 8.12
N THR A 62 -3.60 14.90 6.98
CA THR A 62 -3.69 16.08 6.09
C THR A 62 -5.02 16.84 6.24
N ASP A 63 -5.71 16.65 7.36
CA ASP A 63 -7.01 17.26 7.67
C ASP A 63 -8.08 17.01 6.56
N GLY A 64 -7.97 15.93 5.78
CA GLY A 64 -8.88 15.61 4.68
C GLY A 64 -8.52 16.23 3.32
N VAL A 65 -7.35 16.87 3.18
CA VAL A 65 -6.87 17.40 1.89
C VAL A 65 -6.50 16.28 0.93
N LEU A 66 -5.84 15.23 1.43
CA LEU A 66 -5.44 14.07 0.66
C LEU A 66 -6.24 12.84 1.10
N THR A 67 -7.12 12.34 0.25
CA THR A 67 -8.06 11.27 0.63
C THR A 67 -7.58 9.88 0.22
N ALA A 68 -8.17 8.84 0.81
CA ALA A 68 -7.86 7.46 0.44
C ALA A 68 -8.10 7.16 -1.05
N VAL A 69 -9.10 7.80 -1.65
CA VAL A 69 -9.45 7.64 -3.08
C VAL A 69 -8.35 8.19 -3.99
N GLN A 70 -7.73 9.32 -3.64
CA GLN A 70 -6.63 9.90 -4.42
C GLN A 70 -5.39 8.99 -4.38
N THR A 71 -5.11 8.41 -3.22
CA THR A 71 -4.02 7.45 -3.03
C THR A 71 -4.26 6.19 -3.87
N LEU A 72 -5.47 5.65 -3.86
CA LEU A 72 -5.89 4.54 -4.72
C LEU A 72 -5.75 4.88 -6.21
N ALA A 73 -6.25 6.04 -6.64
CA ALA A 73 -6.15 6.48 -8.03
C ALA A 73 -4.69 6.58 -8.49
N SER A 74 -3.80 7.13 -7.66
CA SER A 74 -2.36 7.20 -7.93
C SER A 74 -1.75 5.81 -8.11
N THR A 75 -2.04 4.86 -7.23
CA THR A 75 -1.51 3.49 -7.35
C THR A 75 -2.05 2.76 -8.57
N ALA A 76 -3.33 2.93 -8.90
CA ALA A 76 -3.95 2.29 -10.05
C ALA A 76 -3.37 2.82 -11.38
N ILE A 77 -3.29 4.14 -11.53
CA ILE A 77 -2.77 4.78 -12.76
C ILE A 77 -1.30 4.43 -12.95
N CYS A 78 -0.47 4.61 -11.92
CA CYS A 78 0.95 4.30 -12.00
C CYS A 78 1.20 2.79 -12.16
N GLY A 79 0.37 1.93 -11.56
CA GLY A 79 0.42 0.48 -11.72
C GLY A 79 0.13 0.05 -13.16
N ILE A 80 -0.91 0.60 -13.80
CA ILE A 80 -1.23 0.32 -15.22
C ILE A 80 -0.08 0.77 -16.12
N ILE A 81 0.42 1.98 -15.94
CA ILE A 81 1.53 2.52 -16.75
C ILE A 81 2.79 1.65 -16.56
N HIS A 82 3.13 1.28 -15.33
CA HIS A 82 4.28 0.44 -15.03
C HIS A 82 4.11 -0.99 -15.58
N SER A 83 2.90 -1.55 -15.57
CA SER A 83 2.65 -2.88 -16.12
C SER A 83 2.89 -2.97 -17.64
N ILE A 84 2.65 -1.87 -18.36
CA ILE A 84 2.80 -1.79 -19.82
C ILE A 84 4.24 -1.43 -20.21
N ILE A 85 4.83 -0.43 -19.54
CA ILE A 85 6.11 0.19 -19.96
C ILE A 85 7.28 -0.31 -19.09
N GLY A 86 7.02 -0.90 -17.93
CA GLY A 86 8.04 -1.27 -16.95
C GLY A 86 8.99 -2.37 -17.41
N GLY A 87 10.24 -2.29 -16.90
CA GLY A 87 11.27 -3.30 -17.12
C GLY A 87 11.03 -4.62 -16.39
N GLN A 88 10.23 -4.60 -15.31
CA GLN A 88 9.91 -5.79 -14.51
C GLN A 88 8.41 -5.83 -14.14
N PRO A 89 7.57 -6.57 -14.88
CA PRO A 89 6.11 -6.56 -14.70
C PRO A 89 5.65 -7.27 -13.42
N LEU A 90 6.53 -8.04 -12.76
CA LEU A 90 6.27 -8.68 -11.47
C LEU A 90 6.37 -7.70 -10.29
N LEU A 91 6.89 -6.50 -10.51
CA LEU A 91 7.01 -5.48 -9.48
C LEU A 91 5.63 -4.87 -9.19
N ILE A 92 5.22 -4.94 -7.92
CA ILE A 92 3.98 -4.34 -7.45
C ILE A 92 4.28 -2.92 -7.03
N LEU A 93 3.71 -1.96 -7.77
CA LEU A 93 3.82 -0.55 -7.44
C LEU A 93 2.74 -0.19 -6.42
N GLY A 94 3.13 0.46 -5.33
CA GLY A 94 2.21 0.88 -4.28
C GLY A 94 2.76 2.05 -3.49
N VAL A 95 1.90 2.64 -2.66
CA VAL A 95 2.32 3.64 -1.67
C VAL A 95 2.88 2.90 -0.46
N ALA A 96 4.07 3.31 -0.04
CA ALA A 96 4.72 2.80 1.15
C ALA A 96 4.66 3.85 2.27
N GLU A 97 4.80 3.39 3.50
CA GLU A 97 4.77 4.24 4.69
C GLU A 97 5.77 5.41 4.66
N PRO A 98 7.03 5.25 4.21
CA PRO A 98 7.96 6.39 4.11
C PRO A 98 7.43 7.52 3.22
N THR A 99 6.67 7.18 2.17
CA THR A 99 6.00 8.17 1.34
C THR A 99 4.95 8.91 2.16
N VAL A 100 4.08 8.20 2.89
CA VAL A 100 3.04 8.80 3.75
C VAL A 100 3.64 9.77 4.78
N ILE A 101 4.71 9.36 5.45
CA ILE A 101 5.42 10.18 6.44
C ILE A 101 5.97 11.45 5.79
N MET A 102 6.58 11.33 4.61
CA MET A 102 7.12 12.49 3.89
C MET A 102 6.01 13.47 3.48
N TYR A 103 4.88 12.98 2.98
CA TYR A 103 3.72 13.82 2.64
C TYR A 103 3.13 14.51 3.89
N THR A 104 3.09 13.82 5.02
CA THR A 104 2.65 14.40 6.30
C THR A 104 3.58 15.53 6.73
N PHE A 105 4.90 15.29 6.71
CA PHE A 105 5.90 16.31 7.06
C PHE A 105 5.83 17.51 6.11
N MET A 106 5.63 17.27 4.82
CA MET A 106 5.43 18.33 3.82
C MET A 106 4.17 19.15 4.11
N PHE A 107 3.10 18.51 4.56
CA PHE A 107 1.86 19.18 4.92
C PHE A 107 2.05 20.07 6.16
N ASP A 108 2.69 19.56 7.20
CA ASP A 108 3.02 20.34 8.41
C ASP A 108 3.93 21.53 8.08
N PHE A 109 4.96 21.32 7.26
CA PHE A 109 5.87 22.38 6.81
C PHE A 109 5.15 23.52 6.07
N VAL A 110 4.15 23.18 5.26
CA VAL A 110 3.35 24.17 4.52
C VAL A 110 2.36 24.86 5.45
N LYS A 111 1.72 24.12 6.35
CA LYS A 111 0.75 24.63 7.33
C LYS A 111 1.36 25.66 8.28
N ASP A 112 2.63 25.48 8.66
CA ASP A 112 3.35 26.38 9.56
C ASP A 112 3.79 27.70 8.88
N ARG A 113 3.70 27.82 7.55
CA ARG A 113 4.05 29.05 6.83
C ARG A 113 2.83 29.88 6.48
N SER A 114 2.81 31.12 6.97
CA SER A 114 1.77 32.13 6.69
C SER A 114 1.51 32.38 5.20
N ASP A 115 2.53 32.21 4.36
CA ASP A 115 2.51 32.58 2.94
C ASP A 115 1.89 31.49 2.06
N LEU A 116 1.87 30.23 2.54
CA LEU A 116 1.36 29.08 1.81
C LEU A 116 0.18 28.48 2.59
N GLY A 117 -1.01 29.04 2.39
CA GLY A 117 -2.23 28.50 2.98
C GLY A 117 -2.54 27.05 2.55
N ARG A 118 -3.37 26.38 3.36
CA ARG A 118 -3.82 24.98 3.21
C ARG A 118 -4.28 24.62 1.80
N ASP A 119 -5.06 25.49 1.15
CA ASP A 119 -5.61 25.24 -0.20
C ASP A 119 -4.52 25.22 -1.30
N ARG A 120 -3.36 25.82 -1.03
CA ARG A 120 -2.22 25.83 -1.97
C ARG A 120 -1.30 24.64 -1.81
N PHE A 121 -1.55 23.74 -0.85
CA PHE A 121 -0.77 22.51 -0.68
C PHE A 121 -0.80 21.62 -1.93
N LEU A 122 -1.97 21.45 -2.55
CA LEU A 122 -2.11 20.67 -3.80
C LEU A 122 -1.36 21.30 -4.97
N ALA A 123 -1.39 22.63 -5.09
CA ALA A 123 -0.65 23.35 -6.13
C ALA A 123 0.87 23.34 -5.87
N TRP A 124 1.27 23.43 -4.60
CA TRP A 124 2.66 23.34 -4.13
C TRP A 124 3.23 21.92 -4.18
N THR A 125 2.39 20.89 -4.27
CA THR A 125 2.83 19.49 -4.50
C THR A 125 2.79 19.08 -5.98
N GLY A 126 1.88 19.65 -6.79
CA GLY A 126 1.67 19.28 -8.19
C GLY A 126 2.33 20.16 -9.26
N TRP A 127 2.14 21.49 -9.25
CA TRP A 127 2.41 22.35 -10.42
C TRP A 127 3.41 23.49 -10.17
N TRP A 128 3.47 24.01 -8.94
CA TRP A 128 4.49 24.96 -8.46
C TRP A 128 5.58 24.28 -7.62
N ALA A 129 5.52 22.96 -7.52
CA ALA A 129 6.26 22.12 -6.61
C ALA A 129 7.71 21.90 -7.02
N VAL A 130 8.61 22.48 -6.24
CA VAL A 130 10.02 22.07 -6.20
C VAL A 130 10.15 20.55 -5.94
N VAL A 131 9.17 19.85 -5.36
CA VAL A 131 9.39 18.44 -4.98
C VAL A 131 9.21 17.45 -6.15
N CYS A 132 8.04 17.36 -6.78
CA CYS A 132 7.79 16.35 -7.81
C CYS A 132 8.60 16.57 -9.10
N VAL A 133 8.74 17.83 -9.54
CA VAL A 133 9.52 18.17 -10.75
C VAL A 133 11.00 17.93 -10.54
N TRP A 134 11.56 18.31 -9.39
CA TRP A 134 12.97 18.05 -9.11
C TRP A 134 13.22 16.58 -8.81
N THR A 135 12.29 15.89 -8.16
CA THR A 135 12.42 14.43 -7.97
C THR A 135 12.44 13.73 -9.32
N ALA A 136 11.54 14.06 -10.24
CA ALA A 136 11.56 13.54 -11.61
C ALA A 136 12.87 13.89 -12.33
N GLY A 137 13.30 15.15 -12.26
CA GLY A 137 14.56 15.61 -12.86
C GLY A 137 15.79 14.89 -12.32
N LEU A 138 15.87 14.69 -11.01
CA LEU A 138 16.94 13.94 -10.34
C LEU A 138 16.89 12.46 -10.72
N LEU A 139 15.71 11.85 -10.80
CA LEU A 139 15.55 10.46 -11.25
C LEU A 139 16.00 10.29 -12.71
N PHE A 140 15.65 11.21 -13.60
CA PHE A 140 16.16 11.21 -14.98
C PHE A 140 17.67 11.35 -15.03
N LEU A 141 18.23 12.28 -14.25
CA LEU A 141 19.69 12.47 -14.17
C LEU A 141 20.39 11.20 -13.65
N LEU A 142 19.91 10.62 -12.56
CA LEU A 142 20.46 9.38 -11.98
C LEU A 142 20.34 8.20 -12.95
N SER A 143 19.25 8.13 -13.73
CA SER A 143 19.06 7.11 -14.77
C SER A 143 20.09 7.24 -15.89
N ILE A 144 20.34 8.47 -16.38
CA ILE A 144 21.35 8.74 -17.41
C ILE A 144 22.76 8.43 -16.91
N LEU A 145 23.04 8.77 -15.65
CA LEU A 145 24.31 8.50 -14.96
C LEU A 145 24.49 7.02 -14.57
N GLY A 146 23.50 6.15 -14.77
CA GLY A 146 23.67 4.73 -14.46
C GLY A 146 23.84 4.44 -12.96
N ALA A 147 23.22 5.26 -12.10
CA ALA A 147 23.25 5.08 -10.64
C ALA A 147 22.68 3.71 -10.20
N CYS A 148 21.96 2.99 -11.07
CA CYS A 148 21.54 1.62 -10.87
C CYS A 148 22.72 0.66 -10.56
N SER A 149 23.95 0.98 -10.98
CA SER A 149 25.15 0.21 -10.61
C SER A 149 25.40 0.16 -9.10
N ILE A 150 24.93 1.16 -8.34
CA ILE A 150 25.04 1.21 -6.87
C ILE A 150 24.20 0.12 -6.20
N ILE A 151 23.14 -0.37 -6.86
CA ILE A 151 22.29 -1.42 -6.28
C ILE A 151 23.05 -2.74 -6.08
N ASN A 152 24.08 -3.01 -6.90
CA ASN A 152 24.93 -4.18 -6.73
C ASN A 152 25.80 -4.12 -5.46
N ARG A 153 25.95 -2.94 -4.85
CA ARG A 153 26.60 -2.75 -3.55
C ARG A 153 25.62 -2.96 -2.39
N PHE A 154 24.31 -3.00 -2.65
CA PHE A 154 23.30 -3.26 -1.63
C PHE A 154 23.37 -4.73 -1.22
N THR A 155 23.86 -4.97 -0.01
CA THR A 155 24.08 -6.33 0.49
C THR A 155 22.76 -6.96 0.96
N ARG A 156 22.75 -8.29 1.05
CA ARG A 156 21.64 -9.04 1.65
C ARG A 156 21.28 -8.55 3.06
N VAL A 157 22.30 -8.18 3.85
CA VAL A 157 22.13 -7.62 5.20
C VAL A 157 21.34 -6.32 5.17
N ALA A 158 21.64 -5.41 4.25
CA ALA A 158 20.90 -4.16 4.09
C ALA A 158 19.44 -4.42 3.67
N GLY A 159 19.20 -5.39 2.79
CA GLY A 159 17.85 -5.78 2.37
C GLY A 159 17.01 -6.38 3.49
N GLU A 160 17.58 -7.29 4.29
CA GLU A 160 16.88 -7.89 5.42
C GLU A 160 16.59 -6.86 6.53
N LEU A 161 17.54 -5.96 6.81
CA LEU A 161 17.33 -4.85 7.76
C LEU A 161 16.24 -3.88 7.28
N PHE A 162 16.25 -3.53 6.00
CA PHE A 162 15.23 -2.65 5.43
C PHE A 162 13.84 -3.30 5.49
N GLY A 163 13.74 -4.59 5.15
CA GLY A 163 12.50 -5.35 5.29
C GLY A 163 12.00 -5.42 6.74
N LEU A 164 12.91 -5.62 7.71
CA LEU A 164 12.58 -5.61 9.13
C LEU A 164 12.07 -4.24 9.59
N LEU A 165 12.70 -3.15 9.14
CA LEU A 165 12.27 -1.79 9.47
C LEU A 165 10.84 -1.53 8.97
N ILE A 166 10.54 -1.87 7.72
CA ILE A 166 9.19 -1.71 7.17
C ILE A 166 8.17 -2.55 7.94
N ALA A 167 8.51 -3.81 8.29
CA ALA A 167 7.62 -4.66 9.08
C ALA A 167 7.36 -4.09 10.49
N MET A 168 8.38 -3.54 11.14
CA MET A 168 8.26 -2.91 12.47
C MET A 168 7.38 -1.67 12.42
N LEU A 169 7.61 -0.78 11.44
CA LEU A 169 6.80 0.42 11.26
C LEU A 169 5.34 0.07 10.96
N PHE A 170 5.09 -0.89 10.08
CA PHE A 170 3.72 -1.33 9.76
C PHE A 170 3.00 -1.92 10.99
N MET A 171 3.71 -2.66 11.85
CA MET A 171 3.15 -3.16 13.11
C MET A 171 2.86 -2.02 14.10
N GLN A 172 3.74 -1.03 14.20
CA GLN A 172 3.52 0.15 15.03
C GLN A 172 2.27 0.92 14.56
N GLN A 173 2.09 1.11 13.26
CA GLN A 173 0.91 1.78 12.72
C GLN A 173 -0.38 1.00 12.97
N ALA A 174 -0.34 -0.33 12.85
CA ALA A 174 -1.49 -1.18 13.18
C ALA A 174 -1.89 -1.02 14.66
N ILE A 175 -0.92 -0.98 15.57
CA ILE A 175 -1.18 -0.72 17.01
C ILE A 175 -1.72 0.70 17.21
N LYS A 176 -1.14 1.70 16.55
CA LYS A 176 -1.60 3.09 16.63
C LYS A 176 -3.05 3.23 16.16
N GLY A 177 -3.41 2.59 15.04
CA GLY A 177 -4.78 2.56 14.53
C GLY A 177 -5.77 1.93 15.52
N LEU A 178 -5.39 0.84 16.19
CA LEU A 178 -6.21 0.24 17.24
C LEU A 178 -6.38 1.16 18.46
N VAL A 179 -5.33 1.88 18.87
CA VAL A 179 -5.40 2.83 19.99
C VAL A 179 -6.24 4.06 19.63
N GLU A 180 -6.22 4.49 18.38
CA GLU A 180 -7.02 5.62 17.90
C GLU A 180 -8.52 5.34 17.97
N GLU A 181 -8.96 4.09 17.81
CA GLU A 181 -10.38 3.71 17.97
C GLU A 181 -10.91 3.91 19.40
N PHE A 182 -10.01 3.88 20.40
CA PHE A 182 -10.37 4.20 21.79
C PHE A 182 -10.35 5.71 22.08
N ARG A 183 -9.98 6.55 21.12
CA ARG A 183 -9.84 8.01 21.26
C ARG A 183 -10.91 8.73 20.43
N ILE A 184 -11.17 9.99 20.78
CA ILE A 184 -12.08 10.84 20.00
C ILE A 184 -11.31 11.37 18.78
N PRO A 185 -11.83 11.23 17.55
CA PRO A 185 -11.27 11.87 16.38
C PRO A 185 -11.21 13.39 16.59
N HIS A 186 -10.06 14.01 16.34
CA HIS A 186 -9.88 15.46 16.57
C HIS A 186 -10.78 16.35 15.68
N ASN A 187 -11.33 15.81 14.58
CA ASN A 187 -12.17 16.52 13.62
C ASN A 187 -13.68 16.21 13.74
N GLU A 188 -14.11 15.42 14.72
CA GLU A 188 -15.52 15.06 14.88
C GLU A 188 -16.17 15.71 16.09
N ASN A 189 -17.48 15.97 15.98
CA ASN A 189 -18.24 16.64 17.04
C ASN A 189 -18.24 15.77 18.32
N PRO A 190 -17.67 16.24 19.43
CA PRO A 190 -17.55 15.45 20.67
C PRO A 190 -18.90 15.13 21.32
N ASN A 191 -19.98 15.75 20.83
CA ASN A 191 -21.35 15.57 21.32
C ASN A 191 -22.12 14.46 20.60
N LEU A 192 -21.50 13.73 19.66
CA LEU A 192 -22.14 12.57 19.04
C LEU A 192 -22.28 11.42 20.05
N THR A 193 -23.41 10.72 20.00
CA THR A 193 -23.76 9.57 20.85
C THR A 193 -22.72 8.46 20.82
N GLN A 194 -22.01 8.34 19.70
CA GLN A 194 -20.90 7.40 19.48
C GLN A 194 -19.69 7.66 20.39
N PHE A 195 -19.50 8.90 20.87
CA PHE A 195 -18.36 9.28 21.71
C PHE A 195 -18.63 9.24 23.21
N ILE A 196 -19.82 8.80 23.63
CA ILE A 196 -20.10 8.52 25.05
C ILE A 196 -19.11 7.44 25.55
N PRO A 197 -18.57 7.53 26.78
CA PRO A 197 -17.51 6.63 27.26
C PRO A 197 -17.84 5.13 27.16
N SER A 198 -19.11 4.75 27.36
CA SER A 198 -19.58 3.36 27.25
C SER A 198 -19.55 2.85 25.81
N TRP A 199 -20.02 3.65 24.84
CA TRP A 199 -20.00 3.32 23.42
C TRP A 199 -18.59 3.30 22.85
N ARG A 200 -17.72 4.21 23.30
CA ARG A 200 -16.31 4.23 22.91
C ARG A 200 -15.56 2.98 23.38
N PHE A 201 -15.78 2.56 24.62
CA PHE A 201 -15.18 1.34 25.13
C PHE A 201 -15.69 0.10 24.37
N ALA A 202 -17.00 0.06 24.07
CA ALA A 202 -17.59 -1.01 23.27
C ALA A 202 -17.00 -1.07 21.85
N ASN A 203 -16.90 0.08 21.16
CA ASN A 203 -16.32 0.17 19.82
C ASN A 203 -14.86 -0.24 19.79
N GLY A 204 -14.05 0.24 20.73
CA GLY A 204 -12.64 -0.16 20.83
C GLY A 204 -12.46 -1.65 21.14
N MET A 205 -13.25 -2.22 22.06
CA MET A 205 -13.24 -3.66 22.33
C MET A 205 -13.69 -4.47 21.11
N PHE A 206 -14.69 -3.98 20.37
CA PHE A 206 -15.16 -4.61 19.14
C PHE A 206 -14.07 -4.60 18.06
N ALA A 207 -13.39 -3.47 17.87
CA ALA A 207 -12.26 -3.35 16.94
C ALA A 207 -11.10 -4.29 17.30
N LEU A 208 -10.80 -4.49 18.59
CA LEU A 208 -9.81 -5.48 19.03
C LEU A 208 -10.22 -6.90 18.63
N VAL A 209 -11.48 -7.28 18.87
CA VAL A 209 -12.00 -8.60 18.49
C VAL A 209 -11.93 -8.81 16.97
N LEU A 210 -12.36 -7.82 16.18
CA LEU A 210 -12.30 -7.88 14.72
C LEU A 210 -10.86 -7.98 14.21
N SER A 211 -9.94 -7.18 14.75
CA SER A 211 -8.53 -7.15 14.33
C SER A 211 -7.79 -8.45 14.67
N PHE A 212 -7.85 -8.90 15.92
CA PHE A 212 -7.22 -10.16 16.33
C PHE A 212 -7.90 -11.37 15.69
N GLY A 213 -9.22 -11.30 15.51
CA GLY A 213 -9.99 -12.30 14.80
C GLY A 213 -9.55 -12.45 13.35
N LEU A 214 -9.47 -11.33 12.62
CA LEU A 214 -8.99 -11.28 11.23
C LEU A 214 -7.54 -11.79 11.12
N LEU A 215 -6.66 -11.35 12.02
CA LEU A 215 -5.27 -11.79 12.05
C LEU A 215 -5.18 -13.31 12.25
N PHE A 216 -5.89 -13.85 13.24
CA PHE A 216 -5.88 -15.28 13.53
C PHE A 216 -6.42 -16.09 12.36
N THR A 217 -7.57 -15.73 11.80
CA THR A 217 -8.17 -16.47 10.70
C THR A 217 -7.37 -16.35 9.40
N ALA A 218 -6.77 -15.18 9.12
CA ALA A 218 -5.88 -14.99 7.98
C ALA A 218 -4.62 -15.85 8.08
N LEU A 219 -4.01 -15.95 9.27
CA LEU A 219 -2.86 -16.82 9.53
C LEU A 219 -3.22 -18.31 9.36
N GLN A 220 -4.40 -18.72 9.82
CA GLN A 220 -4.91 -20.08 9.60
C GLN A 220 -5.15 -20.35 8.11
N SER A 221 -5.70 -19.39 7.38
CA SER A 221 -5.92 -19.52 5.93
C SER A 221 -4.62 -19.71 5.17
N ARG A 222 -3.54 -19.02 5.58
CA ARG A 222 -2.20 -19.22 4.98
C ARG A 222 -1.63 -20.60 5.30
N LYS A 223 -1.91 -21.14 6.49
CA LYS A 223 -1.54 -22.51 6.88
C LYS A 223 -2.47 -23.58 6.30
N ALA A 224 -3.59 -23.21 5.67
CA ALA A 224 -4.55 -24.16 5.12
C ALA A 224 -3.91 -25.13 4.14
N ARG A 225 -2.93 -24.71 3.34
CA ARG A 225 -2.14 -25.61 2.46
C ARG A 225 -1.47 -26.78 3.21
N SER A 226 -1.20 -26.68 4.49
CA SER A 226 -0.59 -27.76 5.28
C SER A 226 -1.60 -28.55 6.13
N TRP A 227 -2.90 -28.23 6.05
CA TRP A 227 -3.92 -28.97 6.80
C TRP A 227 -4.06 -30.40 6.32
N ARG A 228 -4.07 -31.32 7.29
CA ARG A 228 -4.30 -32.77 7.06
C ARG A 228 -5.77 -33.08 6.76
N TYR A 229 -6.67 -32.19 7.17
CA TYR A 229 -8.11 -32.34 7.01
C TYR A 229 -8.61 -31.38 5.91
N GLY A 230 -9.37 -31.91 4.96
CA GLY A 230 -9.98 -31.13 3.87
C GLY A 230 -9.61 -31.67 2.48
N MET A 231 -10.53 -31.47 1.51
CA MET A 231 -10.29 -31.83 0.11
C MET A 231 -9.21 -30.93 -0.50
N GLY A 232 -8.31 -31.50 -1.33
CA GLY A 232 -7.15 -30.79 -1.87
C GLY A 232 -7.47 -29.54 -2.71
N TRP A 233 -8.61 -29.54 -3.40
CA TRP A 233 -9.08 -28.39 -4.18
C TRP A 233 -9.54 -27.24 -3.28
N LEU A 234 -10.38 -27.53 -2.28
CA LEU A 234 -10.88 -26.54 -1.31
C LEU A 234 -9.71 -25.95 -0.48
N ARG A 235 -8.73 -26.78 -0.13
CA ARG A 235 -7.50 -26.36 0.56
C ARG A 235 -6.70 -25.34 -0.25
N SER A 236 -6.56 -25.57 -1.55
CA SER A 236 -5.84 -24.66 -2.44
C SER A 236 -6.61 -23.35 -2.62
N PHE A 237 -7.92 -23.43 -2.77
CA PHE A 237 -8.80 -22.26 -2.86
C PHE A 237 -8.74 -21.38 -1.59
N ILE A 238 -8.86 -21.97 -0.39
CA ILE A 238 -8.79 -21.23 0.88
C ILE A 238 -7.39 -20.64 1.11
N ALA A 239 -6.33 -21.29 0.65
CA ALA A 239 -4.99 -20.74 0.78
C ALA A 239 -4.74 -19.57 -0.18
N ASP A 240 -5.32 -19.63 -1.39
CA ASP A 240 -5.10 -18.62 -2.43
C ASP A 240 -6.00 -17.39 -2.23
N TYR A 241 -7.25 -17.60 -1.81
CA TYR A 241 -8.24 -16.52 -1.56
C TYR A 241 -8.47 -16.24 -0.07
N GLY A 242 -7.58 -16.73 0.79
CA GLY A 242 -7.77 -16.70 2.24
C GLY A 242 -7.92 -15.30 2.82
N VAL A 243 -6.96 -14.43 2.52
CA VAL A 243 -6.97 -13.04 3.02
C VAL A 243 -8.25 -12.30 2.59
N PRO A 244 -8.63 -12.26 1.29
CA PRO A 244 -9.86 -11.57 0.91
C PRO A 244 -11.13 -12.21 1.45
N LEU A 245 -11.21 -13.54 1.50
CA LEU A 245 -12.36 -14.23 2.09
C LEU A 245 -12.52 -13.87 3.56
N MET A 246 -11.42 -13.80 4.32
CA MET A 246 -11.46 -13.41 5.72
C MET A 246 -11.86 -11.94 5.92
N VAL A 247 -11.41 -11.04 5.04
CA VAL A 247 -11.89 -9.65 5.06
C VAL A 247 -13.41 -9.60 4.86
N LEU A 248 -13.95 -10.30 3.85
CA LEU A 248 -15.39 -10.35 3.61
C LEU A 248 -16.18 -10.92 4.79
N ILE A 249 -15.69 -12.01 5.40
CA ILE A 249 -16.33 -12.63 6.56
C ILE A 249 -16.33 -11.67 7.75
N TRP A 250 -15.19 -11.06 8.08
CA TRP A 250 -15.08 -10.17 9.23
C TRP A 250 -15.78 -8.82 9.02
N THR A 251 -15.84 -8.32 7.78
CA THR A 251 -16.74 -7.21 7.43
C THR A 251 -18.20 -7.63 7.58
N GLY A 252 -18.58 -8.84 7.16
CA GLY A 252 -19.93 -9.36 7.42
C GLY A 252 -20.26 -9.39 8.92
N VAL A 253 -19.35 -9.90 9.74
CA VAL A 253 -19.47 -9.92 11.22
C VAL A 253 -19.56 -8.51 11.79
N SER A 254 -18.84 -7.53 11.23
CA SER A 254 -18.92 -6.14 11.69
C SER A 254 -20.29 -5.50 11.45
N TYR A 255 -21.05 -5.96 10.45
CA TYR A 255 -22.40 -5.46 10.14
C TYR A 255 -23.54 -6.19 10.89
N ILE A 256 -23.26 -7.27 11.62
CA ILE A 256 -24.29 -7.98 12.41
C ILE A 256 -24.84 -7.10 13.55
N PRO A 257 -24.01 -6.34 14.31
CA PRO A 257 -24.51 -5.50 15.40
C PRO A 257 -25.14 -4.18 14.95
N THR A 258 -24.93 -3.73 13.70
CA THR A 258 -25.39 -2.41 13.23
C THR A 258 -26.91 -2.21 13.18
N GLY A 259 -27.70 -3.26 13.40
CA GLY A 259 -29.15 -3.12 13.61
C GLY A 259 -29.52 -2.45 14.94
N ASP A 260 -28.66 -2.57 15.96
CA ASP A 260 -28.95 -2.19 17.36
C ASP A 260 -28.04 -1.06 17.89
N VAL A 261 -27.14 -0.51 17.06
CA VAL A 261 -26.21 0.57 17.44
C VAL A 261 -26.71 1.91 16.89
N PRO A 262 -26.88 2.96 17.73
CA PRO A 262 -27.28 4.28 17.25
C PRO A 262 -26.19 4.86 16.33
N LYS A 263 -26.61 5.28 15.13
CA LYS A 263 -25.80 6.03 14.18
C LYS A 263 -25.43 7.40 14.71
#